data_AF-A0A2Z6QHW4-F1
#
_entry.id   AF-A0A2Z6QHW4-F1
#
_cell.length_a   1.000
_cell.length_b   1.000
_cell.length_c   1.000
_cell.angle_alpha   90.00
_cell.angle_beta   90.00
_cell.angle_gamma   90.00
#
_symmetry.space_group_name_H-M   'P 1'
#
loop_
_entity.id
_entity.type
_entity.pdbx_description
1 polymer ?
#
loop_
_entity_poly.entity_id
_entity_poly.type
_entity_poly.pdbx_seq_one_letter_code
_entity_poly.pdbx_strand_id
1 'polypeptide(L)'
;MDEQLTKCCSCIPLKAGVVIASSLWLIYGIFQTVSNILYLISPNEGTNLYRYISVCTFSTIIFYGFITIGALFGLFVVAFSNTYKMMSIYSKIARGIVGFDIISHIVTIVVIVMYKSSILDKCVGPNDIDSDACNQTYTSALTLSIAVAVVSIPLSVYFSIIISAYAHKRKKKENPETDNDEFIDS
;
A
#
# COMPACT_ATOMS: atom_id res chain seq x y z
N MET A 1 -9.92 19.01 14.17
CA MET A 1 -9.46 19.73 12.96
C MET A 1 -10.06 19.05 11.72
N ASP A 2 -11.39 18.94 11.67
CA ASP A 2 -12.07 17.87 10.91
C ASP A 2 -13.18 18.36 9.96
N GLU A 3 -13.45 19.66 9.89
CA GLU A 3 -14.59 20.19 9.12
C GLU A 3 -14.30 20.59 7.67
N GLN A 4 -13.03 20.69 7.27
CA GLN A 4 -12.68 21.14 5.91
C GLN A 4 -12.49 19.99 4.91
N LEU A 5 -12.30 18.75 5.36
CA LEU A 5 -12.03 17.62 4.48
C LEU A 5 -13.29 17.04 3.81
N THR A 6 -14.47 17.38 4.31
CA THR A 6 -15.78 16.93 3.79
C THR A 6 -16.28 17.75 2.60
N LYS A 7 -15.74 18.96 2.34
CA LYS A 7 -16.20 19.83 1.25
C LYS A 7 -15.39 19.72 -0.05
N CYS A 8 -14.19 19.15 -0.03
CA CYS A 8 -13.27 19.23 -1.18
C CYS A 8 -13.35 18.06 -2.19
N CYS A 9 -14.17 17.03 -1.97
CA CYS A 9 -14.30 15.88 -2.89
C CYS A 9 -15.74 15.32 -2.93
N SER A 10 -16.71 16.10 -3.41
CA SER A 10 -18.15 15.76 -3.44
C SER A 10 -18.58 14.68 -4.46
N CYS A 11 -17.68 14.02 -5.21
CA CYS A 11 -18.11 13.13 -6.30
C CYS A 11 -18.17 11.63 -5.95
N ILE A 12 -17.50 11.17 -4.89
CA ILE A 12 -17.50 9.73 -4.56
C ILE A 12 -18.23 9.52 -3.23
N PRO A 13 -19.34 8.75 -3.21
CA PRO A 13 -19.98 8.42 -1.95
C PRO A 13 -18.99 7.64 -1.08
N LEU A 14 -18.80 8.06 0.18
CA LEU A 14 -17.78 7.47 1.07
C LEU A 14 -17.83 5.94 1.13
N LYS A 15 -19.04 5.35 1.08
CA LYS A 15 -19.20 3.88 1.02
C LYS A 15 -18.51 3.28 -0.22
N ALA A 16 -18.68 3.86 -1.40
CA ALA A 16 -18.03 3.40 -2.62
C ALA A 16 -16.51 3.60 -2.54
N GLY A 17 -16.04 4.71 -1.97
CA GLY A 17 -14.61 4.95 -1.77
C GLY A 17 -13.94 3.87 -0.93
N VAL A 18 -14.59 3.40 0.13
CA VAL A 18 -14.09 2.29 0.97
C VAL A 18 -14.05 0.97 0.20
N VAL A 19 -15.09 0.68 -0.60
CA VAL A 19 -15.13 -0.53 -1.44
C VAL A 19 -14.02 -0.50 -2.49
N ILE A 20 -13.83 0.63 -3.17
CA ILE A 20 -12.77 0.81 -4.17
C ILE A 20 -11.39 0.62 -3.54
N ALA A 21 -11.13 1.27 -2.41
CA ALA A 21 -9.87 1.14 -1.68
C ALA A 21 -9.58 -0.31 -1.29
N SER A 22 -10.57 -0.98 -0.70
CA SER A 22 -10.42 -2.38 -0.26
C SER A 22 -10.18 -3.31 -1.45
N SER A 23 -10.90 -3.12 -2.56
CA SER A 23 -10.71 -3.92 -3.77
C SER A 23 -9.34 -3.71 -4.41
N LEU A 24 -8.84 -2.47 -4.47
CA LEU A 24 -7.51 -2.17 -5.00
C LEU A 24 -6.42 -2.84 -4.15
N TRP A 25 -6.49 -2.71 -2.83
CA TRP A 25 -5.55 -3.38 -1.93
C TRP A 25 -5.65 -4.90 -1.99
N LEU A 26 -6.85 -5.45 -2.22
CA LEU A 26 -7.03 -6.88 -2.38
C LEU A 26 -6.33 -7.41 -3.64
N ILE A 27 -6.60 -6.80 -4.78
CA ILE A 27 -6.00 -7.18 -6.07
C ILE A 27 -4.48 -7.03 -6.00
N TYR A 28 -4.00 -5.91 -5.46
CA TYR A 28 -2.58 -5.64 -5.31
C TYR A 28 -1.90 -6.65 -4.38
N GLY A 29 -2.48 -6.92 -3.20
CA GLY A 29 -1.93 -7.89 -2.25
C GLY A 29 -1.88 -9.31 -2.81
N ILE A 30 -2.91 -9.74 -3.53
CA ILE A 30 -2.93 -11.06 -4.19
C ILE A 30 -1.87 -11.12 -5.29
N PHE A 31 -1.82 -10.12 -6.17
CA PHE A 31 -0.84 -10.08 -7.27
C PHE A 31 0.58 -10.16 -6.73
N GLN A 32 0.92 -9.32 -5.73
CA GLN A 32 2.24 -9.33 -5.12
C GLN A 32 2.57 -10.65 -4.44
N THR A 33 1.63 -11.23 -3.69
CA THR A 33 1.84 -12.52 -3.02
C THR A 33 2.12 -13.63 -4.04
N VAL A 34 1.32 -13.72 -5.10
CA VAL A 34 1.48 -14.73 -6.16
C VAL A 34 2.78 -14.54 -6.91
N SER A 35 3.12 -13.30 -7.31
CA SER A 35 4.38 -13.00 -8.00
C SER A 35 5.60 -13.38 -7.16
N ASN A 36 5.62 -13.04 -5.88
CA ASN A 36 6.74 -13.39 -4.99
C ASN A 36 6.84 -14.90 -4.78
N ILE A 37 5.72 -15.62 -4.65
CA ILE A 37 5.72 -17.09 -4.55
C ILE A 37 6.23 -17.75 -5.84
N LEU A 38 5.75 -17.29 -7.00
CA LEU A 38 6.23 -17.79 -8.29
C LEU A 38 7.74 -17.55 -8.46
N TYR A 39 8.23 -16.40 -8.00
CA TYR A 39 9.65 -16.07 -8.03
C TYR A 39 10.47 -16.98 -7.10
N LEU A 40 9.93 -17.40 -5.95
CA LEU A 40 10.59 -18.36 -5.05
C LEU A 40 10.65 -19.78 -5.61
N ILE A 41 9.62 -20.22 -6.34
CA ILE A 41 9.53 -21.59 -6.86
C ILE A 41 10.27 -21.72 -8.21
N SER A 42 10.51 -20.61 -8.91
CA SER A 42 11.19 -20.63 -10.21
C SER A 42 12.64 -21.14 -10.07
N PRO A 43 13.03 -22.22 -10.78
CA PRO A 43 14.33 -22.87 -10.65
C PRO A 43 15.49 -22.09 -11.31
N ASN A 44 15.32 -20.80 -11.58
CA ASN A 44 16.35 -20.00 -12.24
C ASN A 44 17.41 -19.59 -11.21
N GLU A 45 18.45 -20.41 -11.05
CA GLU A 45 19.63 -20.20 -10.19
C GLU A 45 20.56 -19.05 -10.67
N GLY A 46 19.98 -17.89 -10.95
CA GLY A 46 20.71 -16.70 -11.36
C GLY A 46 21.32 -15.93 -10.19
N THR A 47 22.46 -16.38 -9.68
CA THR A 47 23.50 -15.58 -8.99
C THR A 47 23.16 -14.91 -7.63
N ASN A 48 23.59 -15.55 -6.53
CA ASN A 48 24.18 -15.06 -5.25
C ASN A 48 23.68 -13.79 -4.50
N LEU A 49 22.85 -12.92 -5.05
CA LEU A 49 22.12 -11.85 -4.34
C LEU A 49 20.86 -12.41 -3.64
N TYR A 50 20.38 -13.54 -4.13
CA TYR A 50 19.09 -14.14 -3.79
C TYR A 50 19.04 -14.76 -2.39
N ARG A 51 20.16 -15.31 -1.90
CA ARG A 51 20.23 -15.92 -0.56
C ARG A 51 20.18 -14.87 0.56
N TYR A 52 20.59 -13.63 0.27
CA TYR A 52 20.50 -12.49 1.19
C TYR A 52 19.10 -11.83 1.16
N ILE A 53 18.44 -11.84 -0.01
CA ILE A 53 17.08 -11.29 -0.19
C ILE A 53 15.99 -12.31 0.19
N SER A 54 16.29 -13.62 0.25
CA SER A 54 15.36 -14.69 0.66
C SER A 54 14.55 -14.33 1.91
N VAL A 55 15.20 -13.85 2.97
CA VAL A 55 14.52 -13.43 4.21
C VAL A 55 13.59 -12.24 3.98
N CYS A 56 14.00 -11.28 3.13
CA CYS A 56 13.16 -10.15 2.73
C CYS A 56 11.96 -10.62 1.90
N THR A 57 12.13 -11.59 0.99
CA THR A 57 11.06 -12.15 0.16
C THR A 57 10.03 -12.93 0.99
N PHE A 58 10.47 -13.71 1.98
CA PHE A 58 9.55 -14.37 2.90
C PHE A 58 8.76 -13.34 3.72
N SER A 59 9.45 -12.29 4.19
CA SER A 59 8.82 -11.21 4.95
C SER A 59 7.77 -10.47 4.11
N THR A 60 8.09 -10.13 2.85
CA THR A 60 7.14 -9.44 1.96
C THR A 60 5.90 -10.28 1.68
N ILE A 61 6.04 -11.60 1.46
CA ILE A 61 4.90 -12.52 1.29
C ILE A 61 3.97 -12.48 2.51
N ILE A 62 4.53 -12.52 3.72
CA ILE A 62 3.75 -12.48 4.95
C ILE A 62 2.99 -11.14 5.05
N PHE A 63 3.66 -10.02 4.80
CA PHE A 63 3.04 -8.70 4.88
C PHE A 63 1.96 -8.50 3.81
N TYR A 64 2.19 -8.92 2.56
CA TYR A 64 1.17 -8.85 1.52
C TYR A 64 -0.02 -9.77 1.81
N GLY A 65 0.21 -10.92 2.44
CA GLY A 65 -0.86 -11.77 2.97
C GLY A 65 -1.71 -11.05 4.02
N PHE A 66 -1.09 -10.32 4.95
CA PHE A 66 -1.82 -9.49 5.92
C PHE A 66 -2.61 -8.36 5.26
N ILE A 67 -2.08 -7.73 4.21
CA ILE A 67 -2.81 -6.72 3.43
C ILE A 67 -4.04 -7.33 2.79
N THR A 68 -3.92 -8.51 2.16
CA THR A 68 -5.05 -9.23 1.56
C THR A 68 -6.14 -9.56 2.60
N ILE A 69 -5.75 -10.05 3.78
CA ILE A 69 -6.70 -10.34 4.88
C ILE A 69 -7.37 -9.05 5.36
N GLY A 70 -6.60 -7.97 5.55
CA GLY A 70 -7.13 -6.67 5.95
C GLY A 70 -8.10 -6.08 4.93
N ALA A 71 -7.82 -6.25 3.63
CA ALA A 71 -8.68 -5.83 2.53
C ALA A 71 -9.99 -6.64 2.47
N LEU A 72 -9.92 -7.97 2.64
CA LEU A 72 -11.11 -8.82 2.76
C LEU A 72 -11.97 -8.43 3.96
N PHE A 73 -11.33 -8.15 5.10
CA PHE A 73 -12.03 -7.64 6.28
C PHE A 73 -12.73 -6.32 5.98
N GLY A 74 -12.07 -5.38 5.30
CA GLY A 74 -12.67 -4.11 4.86
C GLY A 74 -13.92 -4.30 4.01
N LEU A 75 -13.85 -5.17 3.01
CA LEU A 75 -15.01 -5.52 2.17
C LEU A 75 -16.13 -6.16 3.00
N PHE A 76 -15.80 -7.09 3.89
CA PHE A 76 -16.76 -7.74 4.78
C PHE A 76 -17.46 -6.73 5.70
N VAL A 77 -16.71 -5.82 6.31
CA VAL A 77 -17.27 -4.78 7.18
C VAL A 77 -18.23 -3.89 6.41
N VAL A 78 -17.92 -3.48 5.18
CA VAL A 78 -18.83 -2.63 4.40
C VAL A 78 -20.07 -3.38 3.89
N ALA A 79 -19.92 -4.66 3.55
CA ALA A 79 -21.00 -5.47 3.00
C ALA A 79 -22.01 -5.94 4.06
N PHE A 80 -21.52 -6.46 5.19
CA PHE A 80 -22.36 -7.21 6.14
C PHE A 80 -22.54 -6.52 7.49
N SER A 81 -21.46 -6.04 8.11
CA SER A 81 -21.55 -5.54 9.49
C SER A 81 -21.92 -4.06 9.56
N ASN A 82 -21.36 -3.24 8.67
CA ASN A 82 -21.56 -1.80 8.51
C ASN A 82 -21.85 -1.02 9.80
N THR A 83 -21.19 -1.35 10.91
CA THR A 83 -21.31 -0.66 12.22
C THR A 83 -20.11 0.23 12.47
N TYR A 84 -20.24 1.27 13.31
CA TYR A 84 -19.11 2.15 13.63
C TYR A 84 -17.96 1.37 14.27
N LYS A 85 -18.24 0.44 15.19
CA LYS A 85 -17.21 -0.32 15.92
C LYS A 85 -16.32 -1.10 14.95
N MET A 86 -16.92 -1.86 14.02
CA MET A 86 -16.17 -2.63 13.03
C MET A 86 -15.44 -1.73 12.02
N MET A 87 -16.07 -0.62 11.62
CA MET A 87 -15.44 0.33 10.70
C MET A 87 -14.26 1.07 11.34
N SER A 88 -14.33 1.34 12.65
CA SER A 88 -13.22 1.93 13.41
C SER A 88 -12.03 0.97 13.50
N ILE A 89 -12.28 -0.32 13.70
CA ILE A 89 -11.23 -1.36 13.65
C ILE A 89 -10.59 -1.38 12.26
N TYR A 90 -11.40 -1.41 11.20
CA TYR A 90 -10.89 -1.39 9.84
C TYR A 90 -10.09 -0.11 9.53
N SER A 91 -10.49 1.05 10.04
CA SER A 91 -9.71 2.29 9.90
C SER A 91 -8.32 2.20 10.53
N LYS A 92 -8.18 1.52 11.68
CA LYS A 92 -6.87 1.27 12.29
C LYS A 92 -6.01 0.33 11.43
N ILE A 93 -6.62 -0.72 10.89
CA ILE A 93 -5.94 -1.66 9.95
C ILE A 93 -5.48 -0.91 8.70
N ALA A 94 -6.35 -0.08 8.10
CA ALA A 94 -6.06 0.72 6.92
C ALA A 94 -4.86 1.66 7.14
N ARG A 95 -4.76 2.32 8.29
CA ARG A 95 -3.57 3.13 8.63
C ARG A 95 -2.30 2.28 8.71
N GLY A 96 -2.40 1.05 9.23
CA GLY A 96 -1.29 0.10 9.23
C GLY A 96 -0.85 -0.29 7.81
N ILE A 97 -1.80 -0.57 6.92
CA ILE A 97 -1.53 -0.87 5.50
C ILE A 97 -0.80 0.29 4.84
N VAL A 98 -1.26 1.53 5.02
CA VAL A 98 -0.59 2.72 4.47
C VAL A 98 0.82 2.90 5.03
N GLY A 99 1.00 2.70 6.34
CA GLY A 99 2.33 2.78 6.95
C GLY A 99 3.31 1.76 6.33
N PHE A 100 2.85 0.53 6.14
CA PHE A 100 3.64 -0.51 5.48
C PHE A 100 3.93 -0.19 4.01
N ASP A 101 2.95 0.36 3.28
CA ASP A 101 3.09 0.77 1.89
C ASP A 101 4.19 1.84 1.72
N ILE A 102 4.19 2.86 2.58
CA ILE A 102 5.21 3.91 2.60
C ILE A 102 6.60 3.31 2.88
N ILE A 103 6.72 2.49 3.92
CA ILE A 103 8.00 1.86 4.29
C ILE A 103 8.51 1.00 3.13
N SER A 104 7.63 0.24 2.49
CA SER A 104 7.99 -0.64 1.37
C SER A 104 8.56 0.14 0.20
N HIS A 105 7.93 1.24 -0.21
CA HIS A 105 8.44 2.09 -1.29
C HIS A 105 9.81 2.71 -0.93
N ILE A 106 10.00 3.16 0.31
CA ILE A 106 11.29 3.69 0.79
C ILE A 106 12.36 2.61 0.72
N VAL A 107 12.09 1.41 1.26
CA VAL A 107 13.03 0.29 1.25
C VAL A 107 13.40 -0.10 -0.18
N THR A 108 12.44 -0.17 -1.11
CA THR A 108 12.71 -0.47 -2.51
C THR A 108 13.66 0.55 -3.15
N ILE A 109 13.44 1.85 -2.94
CA ILE A 109 14.32 2.90 -3.47
C ILE A 109 15.72 2.77 -2.87
N VAL A 110 15.83 2.56 -1.56
CA VAL A 110 17.11 2.38 -0.85
C VAL A 110 17.87 1.16 -1.40
N VAL A 111 17.19 0.03 -1.60
CA VAL A 111 17.79 -1.19 -2.16
C VAL A 111 18.29 -0.94 -3.58
N ILE A 112 17.51 -0.28 -4.45
CA ILE A 112 17.95 0.03 -5.82
C ILE A 112 19.22 0.89 -5.79
N VAL A 113 19.26 1.92 -4.94
CA VAL A 113 20.42 2.82 -4.80
C VAL A 113 21.64 2.09 -4.22
N MET A 114 21.46 1.29 -3.17
CA MET A 114 22.54 0.57 -2.51
C MET A 114 23.19 -0.48 -3.42
N TYR A 115 22.38 -1.18 -4.22
CA TYR A 115 22.87 -2.25 -5.10
C TYR A 115 23.18 -1.77 -6.53
N LYS A 116 23.24 -0.46 -6.77
CA LYS A 116 23.57 0.14 -8.08
C LYS A 116 24.80 -0.51 -8.70
N SER A 117 25.90 -0.60 -7.96
CA SER A 117 27.18 -1.16 -8.45
C SER A 117 27.04 -2.63 -8.82
N SER A 118 26.42 -3.45 -7.98
CA SER A 118 26.20 -4.88 -8.26
C SER A 118 25.24 -5.14 -9.42
N ILE A 119 24.24 -4.26 -9.61
CA ILE A 119 23.31 -4.34 -10.74
C ILE A 119 24.02 -4.00 -12.05
N LEU A 120 24.82 -2.92 -12.07
CA LEU A 120 25.61 -2.51 -13.23
C LEU A 120 26.66 -3.58 -13.59
N ASP A 121 27.36 -4.13 -12.60
CA ASP A 121 28.41 -5.15 -12.80
C ASP A 121 27.87 -6.47 -13.37
N LYS A 122 26.65 -6.86 -13.01
CA LYS A 122 26.00 -8.06 -13.59
C LYS A 122 25.44 -7.83 -14.99
N CYS A 123 25.21 -6.57 -15.33
CA CYS A 123 24.55 -6.16 -16.57
C CYS A 123 25.59 -5.86 -17.66
N VAL A 124 26.77 -5.35 -17.27
CA VAL A 124 27.97 -5.35 -18.11
C VAL A 124 28.59 -6.75 -18.02
N GLY A 125 28.12 -7.67 -18.88
CA GLY A 125 28.77 -8.97 -19.02
C GLY A 125 30.25 -8.82 -19.44
N PRO A 126 31.06 -9.90 -19.38
CA PRO A 126 32.50 -9.85 -19.68
C PRO A 126 32.83 -9.39 -21.12
N ASN A 127 31.84 -9.33 -22.01
CA ASN A 127 31.94 -8.75 -23.34
C ASN A 127 31.23 -7.40 -23.32
N ASP A 128 32.04 -6.36 -23.22
CA ASP A 128 31.82 -4.92 -23.05
C ASP A 128 30.83 -4.24 -24.05
N ILE A 129 29.63 -4.80 -24.22
CA ILE A 129 28.62 -4.30 -25.14
C ILE A 129 27.52 -3.63 -24.32
N ASP A 130 27.70 -2.31 -24.18
CA ASP A 130 26.66 -1.32 -23.86
C ASP A 130 26.41 -0.98 -22.37
N SER A 131 27.46 -0.49 -21.70
CA SER A 131 27.38 0.21 -20.40
C SER A 131 26.31 1.31 -20.37
N ASP A 132 26.09 2.00 -21.50
CA ASP A 132 25.12 3.08 -21.61
C ASP A 132 23.68 2.56 -21.56
N ALA A 133 23.35 1.50 -22.31
CA ALA A 133 22.04 0.85 -22.23
C ALA A 133 21.76 0.28 -20.83
N CYS A 134 22.79 -0.24 -20.16
CA CYS A 134 22.68 -0.75 -18.80
C CYS A 134 22.37 0.36 -17.78
N ASN A 135 23.14 1.45 -17.83
CA ASN A 135 22.92 2.61 -16.97
C ASN A 135 21.55 3.27 -17.24
N GLN A 136 21.11 3.28 -18.50
CA GLN A 136 19.78 3.75 -18.88
C GLN A 136 18.68 2.85 -18.31
N THR A 137 18.86 1.53 -18.30
CA THR A 137 17.91 0.57 -17.71
C THR A 137 17.79 0.76 -16.20
N TYR A 138 18.93 0.88 -15.50
CA TYR A 138 18.97 1.20 -14.07
C TYR A 138 18.25 2.53 -13.77
N THR A 139 18.58 3.59 -14.53
CA THR A 139 18.00 4.92 -14.34
C THR A 139 16.49 4.90 -14.60
N SER A 140 16.05 4.15 -15.60
CA SER A 140 14.62 3.96 -15.91
C SER A 140 13.91 3.22 -14.78
N ALA A 141 14.49 2.14 -14.24
CA ALA A 141 13.92 1.39 -13.13
C ALA A 141 13.81 2.22 -11.84
N LEU A 142 14.86 3.00 -11.53
CA LEU A 142 14.84 3.94 -10.40
C LEU A 142 13.77 5.03 -10.60
N THR A 143 13.72 5.62 -11.79
CA THR A 143 12.74 6.67 -12.13
C THR A 143 11.31 6.15 -12.03
N LEU A 144 11.06 4.95 -12.54
CA LEU A 144 9.75 4.29 -12.44
C LEU A 144 9.39 4.00 -10.98
N SER A 145 10.34 3.52 -10.17
CA SER A 145 10.10 3.24 -8.75
C SER A 145 9.75 4.51 -7.97
N ILE A 146 10.44 5.63 -8.25
CA ILE A 146 10.14 6.93 -7.65
C ILE A 146 8.78 7.44 -8.12
N ALA A 147 8.50 7.39 -9.42
CA ALA A 147 7.23 7.85 -9.99
C ALA A 147 6.04 7.07 -9.39
N VAL A 148 6.18 5.75 -9.25
CA VAL A 148 5.18 4.91 -8.60
C VAL A 148 4.98 5.34 -7.15
N ALA A 149 6.05 5.52 -6.37
CA ALA A 149 5.96 5.95 -4.96
C ALA A 149 5.25 7.30 -4.79
N VAL A 150 5.55 8.27 -5.67
CA VAL A 150 4.96 9.61 -5.64
C VAL A 150 3.45 9.58 -5.91
N VAL A 151 2.95 8.59 -6.68
CA VAL A 151 1.53 8.45 -6.98
C VAL A 151 0.83 7.54 -5.99
N SER A 152 1.44 6.42 -5.62
CA SER A 152 0.86 5.39 -4.76
C SER A 152 0.68 5.89 -3.33
N ILE A 153 1.68 6.57 -2.75
CA ILE A 153 1.64 7.01 -1.36
C ILE A 153 0.50 8.00 -1.11
N PRO A 154 0.33 9.10 -1.88
CA PRO A 154 -0.79 10.01 -1.68
C PRO A 154 -2.14 9.32 -1.87
N LEU A 155 -2.24 8.40 -2.84
CA LEU A 155 -3.46 7.65 -3.11
C LEU A 155 -3.82 6.72 -1.93
N SER A 156 -2.84 6.00 -1.40
CA SER A 156 -2.98 5.15 -0.20
C SER A 156 -3.41 5.97 1.03
N VAL A 157 -2.79 7.14 1.24
CA VAL A 157 -3.16 8.08 2.32
C VAL A 157 -4.60 8.58 2.14
N TYR A 158 -4.97 8.98 0.93
CA TYR A 158 -6.32 9.43 0.59
C TYR A 158 -7.38 8.36 0.88
N PHE A 159 -7.11 7.10 0.52
CA PHE A 159 -8.02 6.00 0.85
C PHE A 159 -8.14 5.75 2.35
N SER A 160 -7.05 5.79 3.11
CA SER A 160 -7.10 5.70 4.58
C SER A 160 -7.95 6.82 5.20
N ILE A 161 -7.83 8.04 4.67
CA ILE A 161 -8.66 9.18 5.06
C ILE A 161 -10.14 8.89 4.78
N ILE A 162 -10.49 8.42 3.58
CA ILE A 162 -11.88 8.06 3.24
C ILE A 162 -12.44 7.02 4.22
N ILE A 163 -11.65 6.00 4.55
CA ILE A 163 -12.04 4.93 5.48
C ILE A 163 -12.31 5.51 6.87
N SER A 164 -11.43 6.39 7.36
CA SER A 164 -11.58 7.07 8.65
C SER A 164 -12.81 7.97 8.66
N ALA A 165 -13.03 8.75 7.61
CA ALA A 165 -14.19 9.62 7.46
C ALA A 165 -15.50 8.81 7.40
N TYR A 166 -15.50 7.65 6.74
CA TYR A 166 -16.66 6.76 6.73
C TYR A 166 -16.96 6.19 8.12
N ALA A 167 -15.94 5.77 8.87
CA ALA A 167 -16.10 5.32 10.26
C ALA A 167 -16.74 6.43 11.14
N HIS A 168 -16.29 7.67 10.98
CA HIS A 168 -16.84 8.81 11.71
C HIS A 168 -18.29 9.11 11.30
N LYS A 169 -18.60 9.09 10.01
CA LYS A 169 -19.98 9.23 9.50
C LYS A 169 -20.90 8.15 10.07
N ARG A 170 -20.41 6.91 10.21
CA ARG A 170 -21.15 5.82 10.86
C ARG A 170 -21.39 6.08 12.34
N LYS A 171 -20.40 6.61 13.08
CA LYS A 171 -20.56 7.00 14.49
C LYS A 171 -21.67 8.03 14.65
N LYS A 172 -21.67 9.10 13.86
CA LYS A 172 -22.72 10.14 13.89
C LYS A 172 -24.11 9.58 13.57
N LYS A 173 -24.21 8.62 12.65
CA LYS A 173 -25.49 7.98 12.30
C LYS A 173 -26.00 7.04 13.40
N GLU A 174 -25.11 6.38 14.13
CA GLU A 174 -25.46 5.42 15.19
C GLU A 174 -25.71 6.08 16.54
N ASN A 175 -25.16 7.27 16.79
CA ASN A 175 -25.35 8.01 18.05
C ASN A 175 -25.60 9.51 17.78
N PRO A 176 -26.82 9.89 17.36
CA PRO A 176 -27.15 11.27 16.97
C PRO A 176 -27.20 12.25 18.16
N GLU A 177 -27.33 11.77 19.40
CA GLU A 177 -27.55 12.61 20.60
C GLU A 177 -26.27 13.19 21.21
N THR A 178 -25.08 12.66 20.89
CA THR A 178 -23.80 13.15 21.45
C THR A 178 -23.24 14.44 20.81
N ASP A 179 -23.95 15.07 19.85
CA ASP A 179 -23.48 16.30 19.15
C ASP A 179 -24.17 17.58 19.69
N ASN A 180 -25.19 17.47 20.55
CA ASN A 180 -25.93 18.63 21.09
C ASN A 180 -25.39 19.14 22.45
N ASP A 181 -24.53 18.39 23.13
CA ASP A 181 -24.00 18.77 24.45
C ASP A 181 -22.61 19.43 24.38
N GLU A 182 -22.01 19.57 23.19
CA GLU A 182 -20.70 20.23 23.02
C GLU A 182 -20.80 21.73 22.62
N PHE A 183 -22.02 22.27 22.54
CA PHE A 183 -22.28 23.70 22.25
C PHE A 183 -22.82 24.50 23.45
N ILE A 184 -22.93 23.90 24.63
CA ILE A 184 -23.28 24.59 25.90
C ILE A 184 -22.19 24.29 26.95
N ASP A 185 -20.94 24.61 26.64
CA ASP A 185 -19.91 25.05 27.60
C ASP A 185 -18.55 25.07 26.90
N SER A 186 -18.22 26.19 26.26
CA SER A 186 -16.87 26.78 26.14
C SER A 186 -16.91 28.05 25.30
#